data_AF-A0A7U9XV60-F1
#
_entry.id   AF-A0A7U9XV60-F1
#
_cell.length_a   1.000
_cell.length_b   1.000
_cell.length_c   1.000
_cell.angle_alpha   90.00
_cell.angle_beta   90.00
_cell.angle_gamma   90.00
#
_symmetry.space_group_name_H-M   'P 1'
#
loop_
_entity.id
_entity.type
_entity.pdbx_description
1 polymer ?
#
loop_
_entity_poly.entity_id
_entity_poly.type
_entity_poly.pdbx_seq_one_letter_code
_entity_poly.pdbx_strand_id
1 'polypeptide(L)'
;MAKRRSVAKKQKSFLYIILVIIIAIGYYAYGLIDTAENANYSVDQNSDGYYYYTYVSNQDYYDGTNDLIGNNLKNELHDIINQDLERASYAEAKDFLAISDLSLTDSSKIYNVYDSTLVPTIWDEGVSWNREHVWPNSRLGLDRVNESNRTIASDLHNLRACTPGVNSSRSDRFYSAGSGEYTTTDDGGFYPGDDHKGDVARIILYMAVMYDQLILTDDLDALLDESDHYTPAGARMGQLNLLLKWHKQDPVDAFEQQRNQAIYEAQGNRNPFIDKPEFVHLIWENKTIGDLLNPDEPVSFQYAPIIQMIKENENDTYII
;
A
#
# COMPACT_ATOMS: atom_id res chain seq x y z
N MET A 1 -28.87 -8.88 -31.96
CA MET A 1 -27.96 -7.74 -31.67
C MET A 1 -27.13 -7.91 -30.38
N ALA A 2 -27.66 -8.52 -29.31
CA ALA A 2 -26.93 -8.70 -28.04
C ALA A 2 -25.67 -9.59 -28.11
N LYS A 3 -25.70 -10.66 -28.92
CA LYS A 3 -24.58 -11.62 -29.03
C LYS A 3 -23.29 -11.02 -29.63
N ARG A 4 -23.40 -10.04 -30.53
CA ARG A 4 -22.25 -9.36 -31.15
C ARG A 4 -21.57 -8.33 -30.23
N ARG A 5 -22.33 -7.68 -29.33
CA ARG A 5 -21.78 -6.74 -28.33
C ARG A 5 -20.98 -7.45 -27.23
N SER A 6 -21.43 -8.63 -26.81
CA SER A 6 -20.74 -9.48 -25.81
C SER A 6 -19.38 -9.99 -26.30
N VAL A 7 -19.31 -10.44 -27.57
CA VAL A 7 -18.05 -10.89 -28.18
C VAL A 7 -17.05 -9.74 -28.35
N ALA A 8 -17.52 -8.54 -28.73
CA ALA A 8 -16.65 -7.37 -28.85
C ALA A 8 -16.09 -6.89 -27.50
N LYS A 9 -16.86 -7.01 -26.40
CA LYS A 9 -16.39 -6.67 -25.04
C LYS A 9 -15.34 -7.69 -24.56
N LYS A 10 -15.57 -8.99 -24.78
CA LYS A 10 -14.59 -10.05 -24.47
C LYS A 10 -13.30 -9.93 -25.29
N GLN A 11 -13.39 -9.57 -26.58
CA GLN A 11 -12.20 -9.34 -27.41
C GLN A 11 -11.39 -8.12 -26.94
N LYS A 12 -12.05 -7.04 -26.49
CA LYS A 12 -11.37 -5.86 -25.94
C LYS A 12 -10.68 -6.16 -24.59
N SER A 13 -11.34 -6.88 -23.67
CA SER A 13 -10.68 -7.35 -22.44
C SER A 13 -9.51 -8.27 -22.72
N PHE A 14 -9.63 -9.18 -23.69
CA PHE A 14 -8.54 -10.09 -24.05
C PHE A 14 -7.34 -9.37 -24.67
N LEU A 15 -7.58 -8.37 -25.52
CA LEU A 15 -6.53 -7.50 -26.07
C LEU A 15 -5.87 -6.62 -25.00
N TYR A 16 -6.63 -6.16 -24.01
CA TYR A 16 -6.10 -5.40 -22.87
C TYR A 16 -5.22 -6.28 -21.98
N ILE A 17 -5.65 -7.50 -21.66
CA ILE A 17 -4.87 -8.47 -20.89
C ILE A 17 -3.57 -8.84 -21.63
N ILE A 18 -3.62 -9.05 -22.95
CA ILE A 18 -2.40 -9.29 -23.75
C ILE A 18 -1.47 -8.08 -23.73
N LEU A 19 -2.01 -6.86 -23.82
CA LEU A 19 -1.21 -5.64 -23.77
C LEU A 19 -0.51 -5.50 -22.41
N VAL A 20 -1.22 -5.76 -21.32
CA VAL A 20 -0.67 -5.71 -19.96
C VAL A 20 0.38 -6.80 -19.72
N ILE A 21 0.15 -8.03 -20.22
CA ILE A 21 1.16 -9.11 -20.14
C ILE A 21 2.41 -8.76 -20.96
N ILE A 22 2.26 -8.13 -22.13
CA ILE A 22 3.38 -7.64 -22.94
C ILE A 22 4.12 -6.50 -22.24
N ILE A 23 3.42 -5.62 -21.52
CA ILE A 23 4.03 -4.58 -20.70
C ILE A 23 4.79 -5.17 -19.51
N ALA A 24 4.22 -6.16 -18.80
CA ALA A 24 4.87 -6.84 -17.68
C ALA A 24 6.12 -7.62 -18.12
N ILE A 25 6.07 -8.31 -19.27
CA ILE A 25 7.23 -8.97 -19.88
C ILE A 25 8.24 -7.94 -20.38
N GLY A 26 7.75 -6.84 -20.95
CA GLY A 26 8.55 -5.67 -21.34
C GLY A 26 9.31 -5.10 -20.16
N TYR A 27 8.67 -4.97 -18.99
CA TYR A 27 9.26 -4.47 -17.75
C TYR A 27 10.29 -5.44 -17.17
N TYR A 28 10.02 -6.75 -17.18
CA TYR A 28 11.02 -7.76 -16.79
C TYR A 28 12.26 -7.72 -17.71
N ALA A 29 12.09 -7.40 -18.99
CA ALA A 29 13.18 -7.16 -19.94
C ALA A 29 13.81 -5.76 -19.82
N TYR A 30 13.06 -4.75 -19.37
CA TYR A 30 13.50 -3.36 -19.15
C TYR A 30 14.25 -3.18 -17.84
N GLY A 31 14.00 -4.02 -16.84
CA GLY A 31 14.83 -4.13 -15.63
C GLY A 31 16.28 -4.56 -15.90
N LEU A 32 16.61 -4.95 -17.15
CA LEU A 32 17.98 -5.21 -17.61
C LEU A 32 18.59 -4.03 -18.40
N ILE A 33 17.83 -2.96 -18.67
CA ILE A 33 18.25 -1.79 -19.44
C ILE A 33 18.02 -0.54 -18.60
N ASP A 34 19.08 -0.07 -17.96
CA ASP A 34 19.15 1.22 -17.27
C ASP A 34 18.79 2.35 -18.24
N THR A 35 17.58 2.88 -18.10
CA THR A 35 17.14 4.11 -18.77
C THR A 35 16.33 4.95 -17.79
N ALA A 36 16.65 6.24 -17.78
CA ALA A 36 16.17 7.26 -16.86
C ALA A 36 14.64 7.38 -16.84
N GLU A 37 14.03 6.89 -15.76
CA GLU A 37 12.68 7.19 -15.23
C GLU A 37 12.34 6.27 -14.02
N ASN A 38 13.25 5.39 -13.59
CA ASN A 38 13.08 4.67 -12.34
C ASN A 38 13.24 5.66 -11.18
N ALA A 39 12.15 5.85 -10.45
CA ALA A 39 12.15 6.69 -9.28
C ALA A 39 13.15 6.15 -8.25
N ASN A 40 13.83 7.10 -7.60
CA ASN A 40 15.01 6.87 -6.80
C ASN A 40 14.56 6.32 -5.44
N TYR A 41 14.20 5.03 -5.42
CA TYR A 41 13.67 4.33 -4.26
C TYR A 41 14.78 3.52 -3.59
N SER A 42 14.93 3.66 -2.27
CA SER A 42 15.79 2.78 -1.46
C SER A 42 14.91 2.02 -0.47
N VAL A 43 15.10 0.71 -0.43
CA VAL A 43 14.53 -0.17 0.61
C VAL A 43 15.54 -0.44 1.72
N ASP A 44 16.66 0.27 1.74
CA ASP A 44 17.74 0.05 2.69
C ASP A 44 17.33 0.58 4.07
N GLN A 45 17.59 -0.23 5.08
CA GLN A 45 17.33 0.08 6.48
C GLN A 45 18.63 0.10 7.29
N ASN A 46 18.64 0.92 8.35
CA ASN A 46 19.64 0.79 9.40
C ASN A 46 19.36 -0.43 10.31
N SER A 47 20.23 -0.70 11.28
CA SER A 47 20.10 -1.86 12.18
C SER A 47 18.84 -1.84 13.07
N ASP A 48 18.21 -0.68 13.24
CA ASP A 48 16.97 -0.52 14.01
C ASP A 48 15.72 -0.62 13.13
N GLY A 49 15.89 -0.87 11.82
CA GLY A 49 14.82 -1.02 10.84
C GLY A 49 14.29 0.30 10.27
N TYR A 50 14.97 1.44 10.50
CA TYR A 50 14.56 2.70 9.86
C TYR A 50 15.10 2.77 8.43
N TYR A 51 14.20 3.06 7.48
CA TYR A 51 14.54 3.31 6.09
C TYR A 51 15.30 4.62 5.92
N TYR A 52 16.29 4.62 5.03
CA TYR A 52 17.03 5.83 4.70
C TYR A 52 16.26 6.75 3.76
N TYR A 53 16.31 8.05 4.03
CA TYR A 53 15.67 9.07 3.24
C TYR A 53 16.43 9.38 1.95
N THR A 54 15.67 9.48 0.86
CA THR A 54 16.20 9.80 -0.47
C THR A 54 15.46 10.98 -1.10
N TYR A 55 16.22 12.02 -1.47
CA TYR A 55 15.68 13.17 -2.20
C TYR A 55 15.15 12.77 -3.58
N VAL A 56 14.05 13.39 -3.99
CA VAL A 56 13.45 13.22 -5.31
C VAL A 56 13.77 14.38 -6.24
N SER A 57 13.73 14.14 -7.55
CA SER A 57 13.93 15.17 -8.57
C SER A 57 12.62 15.90 -8.90
N ASN A 58 12.71 17.07 -9.54
CA ASN A 58 11.54 17.87 -9.95
C ASN A 58 10.68 17.23 -11.08
N GLN A 59 10.98 15.99 -11.47
CA GLN A 59 10.18 15.22 -12.44
C GLN A 59 9.68 13.91 -11.83
N ASP A 60 9.97 13.67 -10.55
CA ASP A 60 9.52 12.49 -9.82
C ASP A 60 8.03 12.60 -9.49
N TYR A 61 7.36 11.46 -9.32
CA TYR A 61 5.96 11.41 -8.89
C TYR A 61 5.74 12.08 -7.52
N TYR A 62 6.76 12.04 -6.65
CA TYR A 62 6.75 12.67 -5.34
C TYR A 62 7.41 14.05 -5.33
N ASP A 63 7.55 14.73 -6.48
CA ASP A 63 8.00 16.13 -6.49
C ASP A 63 7.14 16.98 -5.54
N GLY A 64 7.78 17.89 -4.80
CA GLY A 64 7.16 18.66 -3.73
C GLY A 64 7.31 18.07 -2.32
N THR A 65 7.66 16.79 -2.17
CA THR A 65 7.81 16.17 -0.82
C THR A 65 9.15 16.48 -0.14
N ASN A 66 10.13 16.99 -0.89
CA ASN A 66 11.46 17.29 -0.34
C ASN A 66 11.36 18.27 0.84
N ASP A 67 12.11 17.97 1.90
CA ASP A 67 12.21 18.78 3.13
C ASP A 67 10.89 18.87 3.95
N LEU A 68 9.86 18.09 3.62
CA LEU A 68 8.63 18.00 4.39
C LEU A 68 8.68 16.88 5.43
N ILE A 69 8.09 17.12 6.59
CA ILE A 69 7.91 16.14 7.68
C ILE A 69 6.52 16.29 8.32
N GLY A 70 6.10 15.30 9.11
CA GLY A 70 4.86 15.34 9.89
C GLY A 70 3.62 15.61 9.03
N ASN A 71 2.74 16.49 9.50
CA ASN A 71 1.51 16.83 8.80
C ASN A 71 1.73 17.53 7.45
N ASN A 72 2.84 18.24 7.25
CA ASN A 72 3.11 18.87 5.96
C ASN A 72 3.38 17.79 4.90
N LEU A 73 4.21 16.79 5.24
CA LEU A 73 4.45 15.65 4.35
C LEU A 73 3.17 14.83 4.15
N LYS A 74 2.40 14.57 5.22
CA LYS A 74 1.12 13.85 5.11
C LYS A 74 0.16 14.52 4.13
N ASN A 75 -0.01 15.84 4.23
CA ASN A 75 -0.93 16.59 3.38
C ASN A 75 -0.44 16.64 1.93
N GLU A 76 0.86 16.86 1.70
CA GLU A 76 1.43 16.82 0.35
C GLU A 76 1.20 15.45 -0.31
N LEU A 77 1.44 14.36 0.44
CA LEU A 77 1.16 13.01 -0.05
C LEU A 77 -0.32 12.80 -0.35
N HIS A 78 -1.23 13.30 0.50
CA HIS A 78 -2.68 13.23 0.25
C HIS A 78 -3.05 13.92 -1.07
N ASP A 79 -2.49 15.09 -1.34
CA ASP A 79 -2.75 15.83 -2.57
C ASP A 79 -2.21 15.09 -3.80
N ILE A 80 -0.95 14.61 -3.74
CA ILE A 80 -0.30 13.83 -4.82
C ILE A 80 -1.12 12.60 -5.20
N ILE A 81 -1.52 11.78 -4.22
CA ILE A 81 -2.21 10.51 -4.49
C ILE A 81 -3.69 10.70 -4.91
N ASN A 82 -4.24 11.91 -4.80
CA ASN A 82 -5.60 12.23 -5.24
C ASN A 82 -5.65 12.96 -6.61
N GLN A 83 -4.54 13.51 -7.11
CA GLN A 83 -4.52 14.42 -8.26
C GLN A 83 -5.13 13.82 -9.54
N ASP A 84 -4.78 12.57 -9.88
CA ASP A 84 -5.18 11.91 -11.13
C ASP A 84 -5.90 10.57 -10.89
N LEU A 85 -6.61 10.46 -9.76
CA LEU A 85 -7.21 9.21 -9.32
C LEU A 85 -8.42 8.79 -10.18
N GLU A 86 -8.30 7.64 -10.85
CA GLU A 86 -9.38 6.96 -11.56
C GLU A 86 -9.88 5.73 -10.79
N ARG A 87 -10.90 5.92 -9.95
CA ARG A 87 -11.44 4.81 -9.12
C ARG A 87 -12.06 3.70 -9.97
N ALA A 88 -11.53 2.49 -9.87
CA ALA A 88 -12.18 1.27 -10.34
C ALA A 88 -13.52 1.04 -9.63
N SER A 89 -14.47 0.41 -10.31
CA SER A 89 -15.63 -0.15 -9.61
C SER A 89 -15.26 -1.41 -8.84
N TYR A 90 -16.01 -1.72 -7.79
CA TYR A 90 -15.77 -2.94 -7.02
C TYR A 90 -15.80 -4.19 -7.90
N ALA A 91 -16.64 -4.22 -8.95
CA ALA A 91 -16.65 -5.28 -9.95
C ALA A 91 -15.35 -5.38 -10.75
N GLU A 92 -14.84 -4.27 -11.26
CA GLU A 92 -13.62 -4.21 -12.06
C GLU A 92 -12.38 -4.58 -11.23
N ALA A 93 -12.41 -4.37 -9.91
CA ALA A 93 -11.30 -4.73 -9.03
C ALA A 93 -10.84 -6.20 -9.20
N LYS A 94 -11.74 -7.12 -9.56
CA LYS A 94 -11.36 -8.52 -9.86
C LYS A 94 -10.38 -8.62 -11.03
N ASP A 95 -10.63 -7.86 -12.09
CA ASP A 95 -9.78 -7.88 -13.28
C ASP A 95 -8.41 -7.26 -12.96
N PHE A 96 -8.38 -6.22 -12.12
CA PHE A 96 -7.14 -5.58 -11.70
C PHE A 96 -6.34 -6.41 -10.69
N LEU A 97 -6.98 -7.08 -9.72
CA LEU A 97 -6.28 -7.97 -8.77
C LEU A 97 -5.66 -9.18 -9.45
N ALA A 98 -6.27 -9.69 -10.53
CA ALA A 98 -5.67 -10.74 -11.36
C ALA A 98 -4.35 -10.32 -12.04
N ILE A 99 -4.03 -9.03 -12.02
CA ILE A 99 -2.79 -8.43 -12.53
C ILE A 99 -1.90 -7.96 -11.37
N SER A 100 -2.46 -7.23 -10.41
CA SER A 100 -1.67 -6.63 -9.33
C SER A 100 -1.10 -7.67 -8.36
N ASP A 101 -1.80 -8.78 -8.16
CA ASP A 101 -1.40 -9.81 -7.21
C ASP A 101 -0.73 -11.01 -7.92
N LEU A 102 -0.25 -10.80 -9.15
CA LEU A 102 0.43 -11.83 -9.96
C LEU A 102 1.67 -12.38 -9.25
N SER A 103 1.92 -13.69 -9.41
CA SER A 103 3.17 -14.27 -8.94
C SER A 103 4.35 -13.73 -9.74
N LEU A 104 5.42 -13.36 -9.03
CA LEU A 104 6.69 -12.96 -9.62
C LEU A 104 7.33 -14.05 -10.50
N THR A 105 6.93 -15.31 -10.34
CA THR A 105 7.56 -16.46 -11.03
C THR A 105 6.60 -17.27 -11.90
N ASP A 106 5.29 -17.08 -11.78
CA ASP A 106 4.28 -17.79 -12.57
C ASP A 106 3.12 -16.85 -12.96
N SER A 107 3.13 -16.38 -14.21
CA SER A 107 2.13 -15.47 -14.75
C SER A 107 0.73 -16.09 -14.92
N SER A 108 0.54 -17.37 -14.61
CA SER A 108 -0.77 -18.01 -14.56
C SER A 108 -1.37 -18.00 -13.15
N LYS A 109 -0.62 -17.52 -12.15
CA LYS A 109 -0.98 -17.56 -10.73
C LYS A 109 -0.94 -16.18 -10.08
N ILE A 110 -1.80 -15.99 -9.09
CA ILE A 110 -1.75 -14.86 -8.16
C ILE A 110 -1.48 -15.37 -6.74
N TYR A 111 -0.90 -14.52 -5.90
CA TYR A 111 -0.74 -14.75 -4.47
C TYR A 111 -2.00 -14.31 -3.71
N ASN A 112 -2.57 -15.21 -2.92
CA ASN A 112 -3.57 -14.85 -1.93
C ASN A 112 -2.89 -14.26 -0.69
N VAL A 113 -3.41 -13.13 -0.20
CA VAL A 113 -2.94 -12.50 1.03
C VAL A 113 -3.24 -13.38 2.26
N TYR A 114 -2.36 -13.29 3.26
CA TYR A 114 -2.33 -14.00 4.55
C TYR A 114 -1.85 -15.44 4.52
N ASP A 115 -2.10 -16.21 3.46
CA ASP A 115 -1.69 -17.62 3.37
C ASP A 115 -0.72 -17.92 2.22
N SER A 116 -0.34 -16.90 1.44
CA SER A 116 0.56 -17.00 0.28
C SER A 116 0.16 -18.07 -0.75
N THR A 117 -1.11 -18.52 -0.76
CA THR A 117 -1.53 -19.60 -1.66
C THR A 117 -1.50 -19.12 -3.11
N LEU A 118 -0.81 -19.87 -3.97
CA LEU A 118 -0.79 -19.63 -5.41
C LEU A 118 -2.01 -20.24 -6.10
N VAL A 119 -2.91 -19.38 -6.56
CA VAL A 119 -4.16 -19.78 -7.23
C VAL A 119 -4.22 -19.26 -8.66
N PRO A 120 -5.00 -19.89 -9.56
CA PRO A 120 -5.15 -19.38 -10.93
C PRO A 120 -5.61 -17.91 -10.97
N THR A 121 -5.09 -17.14 -11.91
CA THR A 121 -5.47 -15.72 -12.10
C THR A 121 -6.94 -15.52 -12.48
N ILE A 122 -7.59 -16.55 -13.02
CA ILE A 122 -8.97 -16.48 -13.51
C ILE A 122 -9.93 -16.32 -12.32
N TRP A 123 -10.83 -15.34 -12.42
CA TRP A 123 -11.97 -15.24 -11.53
C TRP A 123 -12.96 -16.38 -11.78
N ASP A 124 -13.08 -17.29 -10.82
CA ASP A 124 -13.92 -18.49 -10.88
C ASP A 124 -15.17 -18.37 -9.99
N GLU A 125 -15.77 -17.17 -9.95
CA GLU A 125 -16.90 -16.83 -9.07
C GLU A 125 -16.57 -16.93 -7.57
N GLY A 126 -15.32 -16.67 -7.22
CA GLY A 126 -14.90 -16.55 -5.83
C GLY A 126 -14.53 -17.88 -5.17
N VAL A 127 -14.26 -18.93 -5.96
CA VAL A 127 -13.96 -20.28 -5.45
C VAL A 127 -12.49 -20.38 -5.06
N SER A 128 -11.58 -19.95 -5.94
CA SER A 128 -10.14 -20.00 -5.67
C SER A 128 -9.66 -18.80 -4.85
N TRP A 129 -10.25 -17.64 -5.08
CA TRP A 129 -9.93 -16.41 -4.36
C TRP A 129 -11.10 -15.44 -4.42
N ASN A 130 -11.23 -14.60 -3.40
CA ASN A 130 -12.16 -13.49 -3.37
C ASN A 130 -11.41 -12.16 -3.14
N ARG A 131 -12.15 -11.06 -3.09
CA ARG A 131 -11.61 -9.73 -2.76
C ARG A 131 -11.62 -9.57 -1.24
N GLU A 132 -10.44 -9.43 -0.66
CA GLU A 132 -10.25 -9.04 0.72
C GLU A 132 -10.13 -7.53 0.84
N HIS A 133 -10.80 -6.95 1.84
CA HIS A 133 -10.67 -5.57 2.23
C HIS A 133 -9.69 -5.49 3.40
N VAL A 134 -8.43 -5.12 3.16
CA VAL A 134 -7.40 -5.04 4.21
C VAL A 134 -7.82 -4.09 5.32
N TRP A 135 -8.38 -2.93 4.98
CA TRP A 135 -9.27 -2.16 5.87
C TRP A 135 -10.71 -2.62 5.63
N PRO A 136 -11.36 -3.34 6.57
CA PRO A 136 -12.66 -3.98 6.35
C PRO A 136 -13.74 -2.98 5.93
N ASN A 137 -14.62 -3.36 4.99
CA ASN A 137 -15.70 -2.47 4.53
C ASN A 137 -16.63 -2.01 5.68
N SER A 138 -16.89 -2.84 6.69
CA SER A 138 -17.65 -2.46 7.89
C SER A 138 -16.98 -1.35 8.70
N ARG A 139 -15.68 -1.12 8.53
CA ARG A 139 -14.90 -0.08 9.22
C ARG A 139 -14.51 1.08 8.32
N LEU A 140 -15.06 1.20 7.12
CA LEU A 140 -14.72 2.31 6.20
C LEU A 140 -15.62 3.55 6.38
N GLY A 141 -16.62 3.47 7.26
CA GLY A 141 -17.56 4.57 7.50
C GLY A 141 -18.60 4.83 6.40
N LEU A 142 -18.92 3.80 5.61
CA LEU A 142 -19.99 3.82 4.63
C LEU A 142 -20.76 2.50 4.63
N ASP A 143 -21.89 2.48 3.95
CA ASP A 143 -22.66 1.27 3.68
C ASP A 143 -21.83 0.19 2.95
N ARG A 144 -22.32 -1.05 3.04
CA ARG A 144 -21.70 -2.19 2.35
C ARG A 144 -21.61 -1.96 0.84
N VAL A 145 -20.42 -2.17 0.30
CA VAL A 145 -20.12 -2.00 -1.12
C VAL A 145 -20.89 -3.01 -1.97
N ASN A 146 -21.36 -2.56 -3.13
CA ASN A 146 -21.90 -3.37 -4.20
C ASN A 146 -21.01 -3.30 -5.45
N GLU A 147 -21.21 -4.25 -6.37
CA GLU A 147 -20.41 -4.39 -7.61
C GLU A 147 -20.28 -3.10 -8.44
N SER A 148 -21.27 -2.20 -8.41
CA SER A 148 -21.27 -0.96 -9.20
C SER A 148 -20.60 0.23 -8.53
N ASN A 149 -20.30 0.16 -7.24
CA ASN A 149 -19.73 1.27 -6.49
C ASN A 149 -18.29 1.57 -6.92
N ARG A 150 -17.98 2.86 -7.04
CA ARG A 150 -16.64 3.44 -7.18
C ARG A 150 -16.37 4.34 -5.99
N THR A 151 -15.91 3.77 -4.88
CA THR A 151 -15.81 4.45 -3.56
C THR A 151 -14.49 4.08 -2.88
N ILE A 152 -14.25 4.55 -1.66
CA ILE A 152 -13.14 4.08 -0.81
C ILE A 152 -13.12 2.54 -0.66
N ALA A 153 -14.28 1.88 -0.68
CA ALA A 153 -14.38 0.42 -0.62
C ALA A 153 -14.00 -0.29 -1.93
N SER A 154 -13.68 0.44 -3.00
CA SER A 154 -13.18 -0.12 -4.26
C SER A 154 -11.77 0.37 -4.61
N ASP A 155 -11.09 1.00 -3.66
CA ASP A 155 -9.68 1.38 -3.81
C ASP A 155 -8.81 0.12 -3.95
N LEU A 156 -8.08 0.02 -5.06
CA LEU A 156 -7.28 -1.16 -5.37
C LEU A 156 -6.13 -1.36 -4.38
N HIS A 157 -5.59 -0.30 -3.78
CA HIS A 157 -4.54 -0.43 -2.76
C HIS A 157 -5.07 -1.15 -1.51
N ASN A 158 -6.36 -0.98 -1.18
CA ASN A 158 -7.03 -1.64 -0.06
C ASN A 158 -7.52 -3.07 -0.35
N LEU A 159 -7.57 -3.46 -1.62
CA LEU A 159 -8.11 -4.75 -2.05
C LEU A 159 -6.99 -5.75 -2.34
N ARG A 160 -7.13 -6.99 -1.88
CA ARG A 160 -6.22 -8.10 -2.19
C ARG A 160 -7.00 -9.33 -2.63
N ALA A 161 -6.40 -10.17 -3.46
CA ALA A 161 -6.86 -11.54 -3.64
C ALA A 161 -6.66 -12.31 -2.33
N CYS A 162 -7.64 -13.09 -1.90
CA CYS A 162 -7.54 -13.88 -0.66
C CYS A 162 -8.27 -15.20 -0.78
N THR A 163 -7.76 -16.23 -0.12
CA THR A 163 -8.43 -17.53 -0.01
C THR A 163 -9.77 -17.33 0.70
N PRO A 164 -10.93 -17.78 0.14
CA PRO A 164 -12.23 -17.44 0.69
C PRO A 164 -12.46 -17.87 2.15
N GLY A 165 -11.92 -19.02 2.54
CA GLY A 165 -11.96 -19.50 3.92
C GLY A 165 -11.14 -18.64 4.88
N VAL A 166 -9.99 -18.13 4.42
CA VAL A 166 -9.12 -17.23 5.20
C VAL A 166 -9.77 -15.87 5.36
N ASN A 167 -10.29 -15.28 4.28
CA ASN A 167 -11.06 -14.04 4.35
C ASN A 167 -12.25 -14.17 5.32
N SER A 168 -13.01 -15.27 5.23
CA SER A 168 -14.12 -15.52 6.17
C SER A 168 -13.67 -15.65 7.63
N SER A 169 -12.50 -16.23 7.89
CA SER A 169 -11.91 -16.36 9.22
C SER A 169 -11.43 -15.01 9.77
N ARG A 170 -10.78 -14.22 8.91
CA ARG A 170 -10.30 -12.87 9.19
C ARG A 170 -11.44 -11.95 9.59
N SER A 171 -12.59 -12.05 8.91
CA SER A 171 -13.79 -11.25 9.21
C SER A 171 -13.50 -9.75 9.12
N ASP A 172 -13.98 -8.93 10.07
CA ASP A 172 -13.66 -7.50 10.19
C ASP A 172 -12.81 -7.18 11.43
N ARG A 173 -12.04 -8.16 11.90
CA ARG A 173 -11.16 -8.05 13.06
C ARG A 173 -10.09 -6.99 12.85
N PHE A 174 -9.81 -6.23 13.90
CA PHE A 174 -8.64 -5.37 13.95
C PHE A 174 -7.33 -6.19 13.87
N TYR A 175 -6.24 -5.56 13.41
CA TYR A 175 -4.95 -6.23 13.38
C TYR A 175 -4.31 -6.26 14.77
N SER A 176 -3.80 -7.42 15.16
CA SER A 176 -3.14 -7.64 16.44
C SER A 176 -1.81 -8.38 16.29
N ALA A 177 -0.95 -8.24 17.31
CA ALA A 177 0.38 -8.80 17.31
C ALA A 177 0.36 -10.34 17.35
N GLY A 178 1.32 -10.95 16.65
CA GLY A 178 1.51 -12.39 16.59
C GLY A 178 2.86 -12.73 15.96
N SER A 179 3.05 -14.00 15.61
CA SER A 179 4.24 -14.53 14.94
C SER A 179 3.92 -15.82 14.20
N GLY A 180 4.66 -16.13 13.16
CA GLY A 180 4.45 -17.31 12.31
C GLY A 180 3.34 -17.08 11.28
N GLU A 181 2.50 -18.09 11.10
CA GLU A 181 1.36 -18.06 10.17
C GLU A 181 0.23 -17.15 10.66
N TYR A 182 -0.67 -16.78 9.75
CA TYR A 182 -1.85 -16.00 10.10
C TYR A 182 -2.71 -16.70 11.17
N THR A 183 -3.30 -15.93 12.08
CA THR A 183 -4.23 -16.48 13.09
C THR A 183 -5.19 -15.41 13.61
N THR A 184 -6.36 -15.84 14.07
CA THR A 184 -7.13 -15.02 15.03
C THR A 184 -6.39 -15.03 16.37
N THR A 185 -6.25 -13.87 16.98
CA THR A 185 -5.55 -13.68 18.26
C THR A 185 -6.51 -13.72 19.44
N ASP A 186 -5.99 -13.99 20.64
CA ASP A 186 -6.81 -14.17 21.86
C ASP A 186 -7.59 -12.90 22.27
N ASP A 187 -7.12 -11.73 21.84
CA ASP A 187 -7.77 -10.43 22.03
C ASP A 187 -8.89 -10.15 21.00
N GLY A 188 -9.23 -11.12 20.16
CA GLY A 188 -10.25 -10.98 19.12
C GLY A 188 -9.75 -10.29 17.85
N GLY A 189 -8.46 -9.96 17.76
CA GLY A 189 -7.82 -9.43 16.57
C GLY A 189 -7.41 -10.50 15.55
N PHE A 190 -6.63 -10.08 14.56
CA PHE A 190 -6.08 -10.94 13.52
C PHE A 190 -4.59 -10.63 13.31
N TYR A 191 -3.76 -11.66 13.35
CA TYR A 191 -2.36 -11.59 12.92
C TYR A 191 -2.27 -12.03 11.45
N PRO A 192 -1.71 -11.21 10.54
CA PRO A 192 -1.71 -11.51 9.11
C PRO A 192 -0.66 -12.52 8.66
N GLY A 193 0.27 -12.92 9.54
CA GLY A 193 1.42 -13.74 9.20
C GLY A 193 2.71 -12.94 9.08
N ASP A 194 3.86 -13.60 9.28
CA ASP A 194 5.17 -12.95 9.27
C ASP A 194 5.52 -12.31 7.92
N ASP A 195 5.11 -12.94 6.82
CA ASP A 195 5.40 -12.52 5.43
C ASP A 195 4.39 -11.50 4.88
N HIS A 196 3.48 -11.00 5.71
CA HIS A 196 2.36 -10.14 5.28
C HIS A 196 2.14 -8.92 6.16
N LYS A 197 2.86 -8.82 7.28
CA LYS A 197 2.59 -7.80 8.30
C LYS A 197 3.04 -6.40 7.83
N GLY A 198 4.10 -6.33 7.04
CA GLY A 198 4.61 -5.13 6.39
C GLY A 198 3.66 -4.64 5.31
N ASP A 199 3.20 -5.53 4.42
CA ASP A 199 2.19 -5.25 3.40
C ASP A 199 0.94 -4.63 4.02
N VAL A 200 0.40 -5.30 5.06
CA VAL A 200 -0.78 -4.84 5.78
C VAL A 200 -0.52 -3.47 6.41
N ALA A 201 0.63 -3.28 7.05
CA ALA A 201 0.98 -2.00 7.63
C ALA A 201 0.97 -0.87 6.60
N ARG A 202 1.64 -1.05 5.46
CA ARG A 202 1.73 -0.04 4.39
C ARG A 202 0.39 0.23 3.72
N ILE A 203 -0.48 -0.78 3.57
CA ILE A 203 -1.84 -0.60 3.03
C ILE A 203 -2.70 0.22 4.02
N ILE A 204 -2.68 -0.11 5.32
CA ILE A 204 -3.46 0.60 6.32
C ILE A 204 -2.98 2.04 6.51
N LEU A 205 -1.67 2.27 6.53
CA LEU A 205 -1.08 3.62 6.59
C LEU A 205 -1.46 4.45 5.35
N TYR A 206 -1.40 3.86 4.15
CA TYR A 206 -1.88 4.51 2.92
C TYR A 206 -3.35 4.93 3.04
N MET A 207 -4.22 4.03 3.50
CA MET A 207 -5.65 4.33 3.64
C MET A 207 -5.90 5.52 4.58
N ALA A 208 -5.12 5.64 5.66
CA ALA A 208 -5.21 6.74 6.63
C ALA A 208 -4.64 8.08 6.13
N VAL A 209 -3.84 8.07 5.04
CA VAL A 209 -3.40 9.29 4.33
C VAL A 209 -4.35 9.63 3.20
N MET A 210 -4.80 8.63 2.44
CA MET A 210 -5.69 8.79 1.30
C MET A 210 -7.08 9.33 1.68
N TYR A 211 -7.58 8.95 2.85
CA TYR A 211 -8.96 9.23 3.27
C TYR A 211 -9.01 9.81 4.68
N ASP A 212 -9.23 11.12 4.79
CA ASP A 212 -9.23 11.85 6.07
C ASP A 212 -10.23 11.34 7.11
N GLN A 213 -11.30 10.67 6.67
CA GLN A 213 -12.29 10.10 7.58
C GLN A 213 -11.82 8.81 8.27
N LEU A 214 -10.73 8.19 7.79
CA LEU A 214 -10.21 6.96 8.35
C LEU A 214 -9.23 7.24 9.50
N ILE A 215 -9.50 6.63 10.65
CA ILE A 215 -8.79 6.92 11.90
C ILE A 215 -7.96 5.71 12.31
N LEU A 216 -6.64 5.92 12.48
CA LEU A 216 -5.78 4.98 13.20
C LEU A 216 -5.92 5.21 14.71
N THR A 217 -6.06 4.14 15.49
CA THR A 217 -6.20 4.24 16.94
C THR A 217 -5.57 3.04 17.65
N ASP A 218 -4.85 3.33 18.74
CA ASP A 218 -4.35 2.31 19.68
C ASP A 218 -5.37 2.01 20.80
N ASP A 219 -6.55 2.64 20.78
CA ASP A 219 -7.64 2.35 21.70
C ASP A 219 -8.30 1.01 21.34
N LEU A 220 -7.95 -0.04 22.08
CA LEU A 220 -8.46 -1.38 21.88
C LEU A 220 -9.98 -1.48 22.11
N ASP A 221 -10.53 -0.73 23.07
CA ASP A 221 -11.98 -0.76 23.34
C ASP A 221 -12.73 -0.17 22.15
N ALA A 222 -12.21 0.90 21.55
CA ALA A 222 -12.75 1.45 20.31
C ALA A 222 -12.64 0.43 19.15
N LEU A 223 -11.50 -0.27 19.01
CA LEU A 223 -11.34 -1.28 17.95
C LEU A 223 -12.28 -2.50 18.13
N LEU A 224 -12.61 -2.86 19.37
CA LEU A 224 -13.54 -3.95 19.69
C LEU A 224 -15.02 -3.55 19.58
N ASP A 225 -15.33 -2.25 19.55
CA ASP A 225 -16.71 -1.78 19.39
C ASP A 225 -17.20 -1.95 17.94
N GLU A 226 -18.10 -2.91 17.75
CA GLU A 226 -18.76 -3.22 16.48
C GLU A 226 -20.12 -2.49 16.32
N SER A 227 -20.57 -1.75 17.34
CA SER A 227 -21.92 -1.17 17.38
C SER A 227 -22.16 -0.06 16.35
N ASP A 228 -21.07 0.52 15.83
CA ASP A 228 -21.09 1.62 14.86
C ASP A 228 -20.45 1.24 13.51
N HIS A 229 -20.33 -0.06 13.22
CA HIS A 229 -19.98 -0.56 11.89
C HIS A 229 -20.85 0.07 10.80
N TYR A 230 -20.23 0.33 9.64
CA TYR A 230 -20.79 1.02 8.47
C TYR A 230 -21.15 2.49 8.70
N THR A 231 -20.78 3.09 9.84
CA THR A 231 -21.01 4.52 10.13
C THR A 231 -19.69 5.30 10.19
N PRO A 232 -19.71 6.63 9.94
CA PRO A 232 -18.50 7.45 10.06
C PRO A 232 -17.81 7.38 11.42
N ALA A 233 -18.54 7.14 12.52
CA ALA A 233 -17.94 6.97 13.84
C ALA A 233 -17.10 5.70 13.95
N GLY A 234 -17.56 4.62 13.29
CA GLY A 234 -16.89 3.33 13.18
C GLY A 234 -15.76 3.28 12.16
N ALA A 235 -15.36 4.42 11.57
CA ALA A 235 -14.34 4.52 10.53
C ALA A 235 -12.90 4.40 11.08
N ARG A 236 -12.63 3.37 11.90
CA ARG A 236 -11.39 3.21 12.66
C ARG A 236 -10.81 1.81 12.55
N MET A 237 -9.48 1.74 12.47
CA MET A 237 -8.73 0.49 12.31
C MET A 237 -7.26 0.72 12.64
N GLY A 238 -6.52 -0.33 12.96
CA GLY A 238 -5.06 -0.30 12.98
C GLY A 238 -4.48 0.40 14.21
N GLN A 239 -3.78 -0.39 15.01
CA GLN A 239 -2.96 0.13 16.12
C GLN A 239 -1.69 0.75 15.52
N LEU A 240 -1.59 2.08 15.51
CA LEU A 240 -0.49 2.81 14.87
C LEU A 240 0.87 2.25 15.33
N ASN A 241 1.06 2.07 16.63
CA ASN A 241 2.31 1.55 17.17
C ASN A 241 2.67 0.15 16.64
N LEU A 242 1.66 -0.71 16.42
CA LEU A 242 1.87 -2.03 15.84
C LEU A 242 2.21 -1.95 14.35
N LEU A 243 1.52 -1.10 13.59
CA LEU A 243 1.78 -0.91 12.16
C LEU A 243 3.19 -0.37 11.92
N LEU A 244 3.65 0.60 12.72
CA LEU A 244 5.02 1.13 12.65
C LEU A 244 6.06 0.04 12.95
N LYS A 245 5.78 -0.83 13.92
CA LYS A 245 6.65 -1.98 14.22
C LYS A 245 6.70 -2.96 13.04
N TRP A 246 5.56 -3.32 12.47
CA TRP A 246 5.50 -4.25 11.34
C TRP A 246 6.16 -3.71 10.08
N HIS A 247 5.95 -2.43 9.78
CA HIS A 247 6.62 -1.74 8.67
C HIS A 247 8.14 -1.88 8.71
N LYS A 248 8.75 -1.84 9.91
CA LYS A 248 10.20 -2.03 10.09
C LYS A 248 10.63 -3.49 10.05
N GLN A 249 9.79 -4.39 10.55
CA GLN A 249 10.13 -5.82 10.71
C GLN A 249 9.94 -6.65 9.43
N ASP A 250 9.10 -6.19 8.52
CA ASP A 250 8.78 -6.84 7.26
C ASP A 250 8.96 -5.82 6.12
N PRO A 251 10.18 -5.75 5.57
CA PRO A 251 10.54 -4.70 4.64
C PRO A 251 9.79 -4.78 3.32
N VAL A 252 9.70 -3.66 2.60
CA VAL A 252 9.12 -3.64 1.24
C VAL A 252 9.81 -4.67 0.36
N ASP A 253 9.03 -5.52 -0.29
CA ASP A 253 9.54 -6.56 -1.19
C ASP A 253 9.25 -6.28 -2.67
N ALA A 254 9.74 -7.17 -3.54
CA ALA A 254 9.54 -7.06 -4.99
C ALA A 254 8.08 -7.28 -5.42
N PHE A 255 7.30 -8.04 -4.65
CA PHE A 255 5.90 -8.28 -4.95
C PHE A 255 5.07 -7.02 -4.69
N GLU A 256 5.31 -6.33 -3.58
CA GLU A 256 4.67 -5.05 -3.28
C GLU A 256 5.00 -3.98 -4.31
N GLN A 257 6.27 -3.89 -4.75
CA GLN A 257 6.67 -2.95 -5.80
C GLN A 257 5.95 -3.22 -7.12
N GLN A 258 5.88 -4.49 -7.55
CA GLN A 258 5.12 -4.89 -8.73
C GLN A 258 3.63 -4.53 -8.57
N ARG A 259 3.05 -4.87 -7.42
CA ARG A 259 1.65 -4.61 -7.13
C ARG A 259 1.34 -3.11 -7.16
N ASN A 260 2.20 -2.29 -6.56
CA ASN A 260 2.06 -0.84 -6.53
C ASN A 260 2.08 -0.25 -7.95
N GLN A 261 3.01 -0.72 -8.79
CA GLN A 261 3.07 -0.34 -10.21
C GLN A 261 1.81 -0.75 -10.98
N ALA A 262 1.35 -1.98 -10.84
CA ALA A 262 0.15 -2.47 -11.53
C ALA A 262 -1.12 -1.70 -11.10
N ILE A 263 -1.21 -1.32 -9.83
CA ILE A 263 -2.31 -0.48 -9.33
C ILE A 263 -2.19 0.95 -9.85
N TYR A 264 -0.99 1.52 -9.91
CA TYR A 264 -0.78 2.84 -10.50
C TYR A 264 -1.26 2.90 -11.96
N GLU A 265 -0.96 1.87 -12.76
CA GLU A 265 -1.43 1.75 -14.15
C GLU A 265 -2.97 1.65 -14.26
N ALA A 266 -3.63 1.14 -13.22
CA ALA A 266 -5.08 0.92 -13.20
C ALA A 266 -5.89 2.06 -12.57
N GLN A 267 -5.38 2.70 -11.52
CA GLN A 267 -6.08 3.66 -10.67
C GLN A 267 -5.45 5.07 -10.72
N GLY A 268 -4.26 5.22 -11.30
CA GLY A 268 -3.57 6.50 -11.46
C GLY A 268 -2.82 7.00 -10.22
N ASN A 269 -2.78 6.23 -9.13
CA ASN A 269 -2.09 6.61 -7.91
C ASN A 269 -1.24 5.50 -7.28
N ARG A 270 -0.22 5.90 -6.53
CA ARG A 270 0.73 5.01 -5.85
C ARG A 270 0.48 4.97 -4.34
N ASN A 271 0.87 3.88 -3.70
CA ASN A 271 1.06 3.83 -2.26
C ASN A 271 2.46 4.41 -1.93
N PRO A 272 2.53 5.60 -1.29
CA PRO A 272 3.82 6.24 -0.99
C PRO A 272 4.70 5.42 -0.07
N PHE A 273 4.12 4.56 0.77
CA PHE A 273 4.88 3.80 1.76
C PHE A 273 5.50 2.52 1.22
N ILE A 274 5.20 2.15 -0.03
CA ILE A 274 5.91 1.12 -0.79
C ILE A 274 7.09 1.75 -1.54
N ASP A 275 6.86 2.88 -2.20
CA ASP A 275 7.87 3.56 -3.00
C ASP A 275 8.90 4.33 -2.16
N LYS A 276 8.43 5.00 -1.11
CA LYS A 276 9.19 5.86 -0.18
C LYS A 276 8.89 5.44 1.27
N PRO A 277 9.31 4.22 1.69
CA PRO A 277 8.98 3.69 3.00
C PRO A 277 9.47 4.58 4.16
N GLU A 278 10.53 5.37 3.96
CA GLU A 278 11.03 6.33 4.94
C GLU A 278 10.00 7.39 5.37
N PHE A 279 9.00 7.69 4.53
CA PHE A 279 7.96 8.67 4.85
C PHE A 279 7.13 8.27 6.06
N VAL A 280 7.00 6.97 6.34
CA VAL A 280 6.34 6.48 7.57
C VAL A 280 7.03 7.05 8.82
N HIS A 281 8.36 7.06 8.83
CA HIS A 281 9.14 7.53 9.97
C HIS A 281 9.04 9.04 10.17
N LEU A 282 9.01 9.80 9.05
CA LEU A 282 8.89 11.25 9.04
C LEU A 282 7.48 11.73 9.45
N ILE A 283 6.44 10.92 9.22
CA ILE A 283 5.05 11.29 9.57
C ILE A 283 4.74 10.90 11.03
N TRP A 284 5.10 9.69 11.46
CA TRP A 284 4.59 9.12 12.71
C TRP A 284 5.62 8.78 13.79
N GLU A 285 6.92 8.72 13.48
CA GLU A 285 7.97 8.36 14.46
C GLU A 285 8.85 9.55 14.88
N ASN A 286 8.44 10.77 14.56
CA ASN A 286 9.15 12.02 14.88
C ASN A 286 10.63 12.01 14.43
N LYS A 287 10.94 11.31 13.33
CA LYS A 287 12.27 11.36 12.73
C LYS A 287 12.44 12.63 11.93
N THR A 288 13.63 13.21 12.01
CA THR A 288 14.07 14.25 11.08
C THR A 288 14.61 13.61 9.81
N ILE A 289 14.75 14.40 8.74
CA ILE A 289 15.48 13.94 7.55
C ILE A 289 16.94 13.61 7.92
N GLY A 290 17.56 14.41 8.80
CA GLY A 290 18.94 14.19 9.27
C GLY A 290 19.14 12.84 9.94
N ASP A 291 18.16 12.39 10.74
CA ASP A 291 18.18 11.06 11.39
C ASP A 291 18.17 9.90 10.39
N LEU A 292 17.63 10.14 9.18
CA LEU A 292 17.41 9.13 8.16
C LEU A 292 18.37 9.25 6.97
N LEU A 293 19.39 10.10 7.03
CA LEU A 293 20.42 10.12 5.99
C LEU A 293 21.33 8.90 6.13
N ASN A 294 21.58 8.21 5.02
CA ASN A 294 22.55 7.10 5.00
C ASN A 294 23.96 7.66 5.25
N PRO A 295 24.67 7.22 6.31
CA PRO A 295 26.00 7.74 6.63
C PRO A 295 27.10 7.29 5.65
N ASP A 296 26.86 6.19 4.91
CA ASP A 296 27.84 5.58 4.01
C ASP A 296 27.68 6.06 2.56
N GLU A 297 26.56 6.71 2.22
CA GLU A 297 26.30 7.31 0.91
C GLU A 297 26.82 8.75 0.87
N PRO A 298 27.67 9.12 -0.10
CA PRO A 298 28.04 10.51 -0.28
C PRO A 298 26.80 11.31 -0.67
N VAL A 299 26.37 12.23 0.19
CA VAL A 299 25.34 13.23 -0.13
C VAL A 299 25.70 13.86 -1.47
N SER A 300 24.82 13.72 -2.46
CA SER A 300 25.02 14.33 -3.77
C SER A 300 25.38 15.81 -3.61
N PHE A 301 26.38 16.29 -4.35
CA PHE A 301 26.91 17.66 -4.25
C PHE A 301 25.82 18.74 -4.40
N GLN A 302 24.69 18.41 -5.02
CA GLN A 302 23.54 19.31 -5.18
C GLN A 302 22.78 19.57 -3.86
N TYR A 303 22.79 18.62 -2.92
CA TYR A 303 22.05 18.70 -1.65
C TYR A 303 22.95 19.00 -0.44
N ALA A 304 24.27 18.93 -0.60
CA ALA A 304 25.25 19.23 0.45
C ALA A 304 25.05 20.59 1.16
N PRO A 305 24.70 21.71 0.47
CA PRO A 305 24.46 22.98 1.14
C PRO A 305 23.23 22.96 2.05
N ILE A 306 22.17 22.26 1.65
CA ILE A 306 20.89 22.17 2.39
C ILE A 306 21.07 21.32 3.66
N ILE A 307 21.77 20.19 3.54
CA ILE A 307 22.06 19.32 4.70
C ILE A 307 22.97 20.03 5.71
N GLN A 308 23.89 20.86 5.26
CA GLN A 308 24.71 21.68 6.16
C GLN A 308 23.87 22.71 6.91
N MET A 309 22.88 23.36 6.27
CA MET A 309 21.96 24.28 6.94
C MET A 309 21.04 23.57 7.96
N ILE A 310 20.58 22.34 7.67
CA ILE A 310 19.76 21.56 8.61
C ILE A 310 20.59 21.18 9.85
N LYS A 311 21.81 20.68 9.67
CA LYS A 311 22.73 20.34 10.78
C LYS A 311 23.12 21.55 11.62
N GLU A 312 23.20 22.74 11.03
CA GLU A 312 23.48 23.99 11.76
C GLU A 312 22.27 24.43 12.60
N ASN A 313 21.04 24.29 12.08
CA ASN A 313 19.82 24.67 12.80
C ASN A 313 19.45 23.73 13.95
N GLU A 314 19.77 22.44 13.89
CA GLU A 314 19.52 21.50 15.01
C GLU A 314 20.40 21.82 16.24
N ASN A 315 21.60 22.37 16.03
CA ASN A 315 22.53 22.74 17.10
C ASN A 315 22.17 24.04 17.82
N ASP A 316 21.29 24.87 17.26
CA ASP A 316 20.88 26.16 17.84
C ASP A 316 19.71 26.03 18.85
N THR A 317 19.17 24.83 19.06
CA THR A 317 18.03 24.61 19.97
C THR A 317 18.40 24.44 21.46
N TYR A 318 19.65 24.64 21.86
CA TYR A 318 20.10 24.46 23.26
C TYR A 318 20.93 25.64 23.82
N ILE A 319 20.58 26.90 23.56
CA ILE A 319 20.99 28.01 24.43
C ILE A 319 19.90 29.09 24.44
N ILE A 320 18.90 29.00 25.32
CA ILE A 320 18.45 30.05 26.28
C ILE A 320 17.70 29.35 27.43
#